data_AF-A0AAD6VLE5-F1
#
_entry.id   AF-A0AAD6VLE5-F1
#
_cell.length_a   1.000
_cell.length_b   1.000
_cell.length_c   1.000
_cell.angle_alpha   90.00
_cell.angle_beta   90.00
_cell.angle_gamma   90.00
#
_symmetry.space_group_name_H-M   'P 1'
#
loop_
_entity.id
_entity.type
_entity.pdbx_description
1 polymer ?
#
loop_
_entity_poly.entity_id
_entity_poly.type
_entity_poly.pdbx_seq_one_letter_code
_entity_poly.pdbx_strand_id
1 'polypeptide(L)'
;MHLAATLLFAGFRSVVATMWTINDHDGPKIADTFYECLFKDCDANSSPPILPNVTKASEALHLAIAKRRKEPGMTFARWVPFVHYGL
;
A
#
# COMPACT_ATOMS: atom_id res chain seq x y z
N MET A 1 -14.81 15.73 -5.39
CA MET A 1 -15.10 14.45 -4.69
C MET A 1 -13.79 13.70 -4.50
N HIS A 2 -13.44 13.27 -3.28
CA HIS A 2 -12.17 12.57 -2.98
C HIS A 2 -12.47 11.20 -2.34
N LEU A 3 -12.25 10.11 -3.09
CA LEU A 3 -12.68 8.75 -2.69
C LEU A 3 -12.12 8.32 -1.34
N ALA A 4 -10.85 8.59 -1.06
CA ALA A 4 -10.25 8.23 0.22
C ALA A 4 -10.89 8.99 1.39
N ALA A 5 -11.31 10.24 1.20
CA ALA A 5 -11.99 11.01 2.25
C ALA A 5 -13.39 10.45 2.54
N THR A 6 -14.12 10.03 1.51
CA THR A 6 -15.42 9.34 1.67
C THR A 6 -15.28 8.00 2.37
N LEU A 7 -14.23 7.22 2.10
CA LEU A 7 -13.98 5.96 2.81
C LEU A 7 -13.66 6.22 4.29
N LEU A 8 -12.81 7.20 4.60
CA LEU A 8 -12.54 7.59 5.99
C LEU A 8 -13.81 8.06 6.70
N PHE A 9 -14.62 8.90 6.06
CA PHE A 9 -15.90 9.36 6.60
C PHE A 9 -16.90 8.21 6.84
N ALA A 10 -16.88 7.19 5.99
CA ALA A 10 -17.69 5.98 6.15
C ALA A 10 -17.19 5.03 7.25
N GLY A 11 -16.09 5.35 7.94
CA GLY A 11 -15.58 4.61 9.09
C GLY A 11 -14.38 3.70 8.81
N PHE A 12 -13.78 3.74 7.61
CA PHE A 12 -12.51 3.05 7.36
C PHE A 12 -11.39 3.74 8.16
N ARG A 13 -10.56 2.95 8.87
CA ARG A 13 -9.50 3.50 9.73
C ARG A 13 -8.33 4.09 8.92
N SER A 14 -8.01 3.46 7.80
CA SER A 14 -7.00 3.93 6.86
C SER A 14 -7.33 3.53 5.42
N VAL A 15 -6.74 4.24 4.46
CA VAL A 15 -6.96 4.07 3.03
C VAL A 15 -5.65 4.25 2.28
N VAL A 16 -5.30 3.28 1.43
CA VAL A 16 -4.27 3.45 0.40
C VAL A 16 -4.96 3.87 -0.90
N ALA A 17 -4.47 4.93 -1.52
CA ALA A 17 -5.07 5.52 -2.72
C ALA A 17 -4.00 6.05 -3.67
N THR A 18 -4.44 6.50 -4.85
CA THR A 18 -3.62 7.25 -5.80
C THR A 18 -4.14 8.68 -5.93
N MET A 19 -3.23 9.66 -5.95
CA MET A 19 -3.59 11.08 -6.09
C MET A 19 -4.03 11.43 -7.51
N TRP A 20 -3.48 10.76 -8.53
CA TRP A 20 -3.81 10.93 -9.94
C TRP A 20 -3.74 9.59 -10.68
N THR A 21 -4.01 9.62 -11.99
CA THR A 21 -3.95 8.47 -12.88
C THR A 21 -2.56 7.83 -12.84
N ILE A 22 -2.52 6.55 -12.52
CA ILE A 22 -1.29 5.76 -12.56
C ILE A 22 -1.16 5.03 -13.89
N ASN A 23 0.04 4.53 -14.17
CA ASN A 23 0.21 3.55 -15.23
C ASN A 23 -0.28 2.18 -14.72
N ASP A 24 -1.11 1.51 -15.51
CA ASP A 24 -1.74 0.25 -15.16
C ASP A 24 -0.75 -0.84 -14.73
N HIS A 25 0.47 -0.83 -15.29
CA HIS A 25 1.51 -1.79 -14.93
C HIS A 25 2.08 -1.59 -13.53
N ASP A 26 2.00 -0.38 -12.96
CA ASP A 26 2.58 -0.08 -11.64
C ASP A 26 1.65 -0.48 -10.49
N GLY A 27 0.33 -0.46 -10.71
CA GLY A 27 -0.66 -0.80 -9.68
C GLY A 27 -0.47 -2.20 -9.09
N PRO A 28 -0.55 -3.27 -9.90
CA PRO A 28 -0.35 -4.64 -9.42
C PRO A 28 1.03 -4.84 -8.76
N LYS A 29 2.06 -4.25 -9.37
CA LYS A 29 3.43 -4.26 -8.84
C LYS A 29 3.55 -3.66 -7.43
N ILE A 30 2.92 -2.50 -7.19
CA ILE A 30 2.90 -1.89 -5.86
C ILE A 30 2.10 -2.76 -4.89
N ALA A 31 0.92 -3.26 -5.31
CA ALA A 31 0.07 -4.10 -4.49
C ALA A 31 0.76 -5.40 -4.06
N ASP A 32 1.48 -6.08 -4.97
CA ASP A 32 2.22 -7.30 -4.68
C ASP A 32 3.23 -7.09 -3.55
N THR A 33 4.06 -6.05 -3.66
CA THR A 33 5.07 -5.76 -2.64
C THR A 33 4.44 -5.25 -1.35
N PHE A 34 3.36 -4.47 -1.45
CA PHE A 34 2.62 -4.00 -0.28
C PHE A 34 2.09 -5.19 0.54
N TYR A 35 1.40 -6.14 -0.09
CA TYR A 35 0.86 -7.30 0.60
C TYR A 35 1.97 -8.27 1.04
N GLU A 36 3.02 -8.45 0.25
CA GLU A 36 4.23 -9.21 0.65
C GLU A 36 4.80 -8.65 1.97
N CYS A 37 4.94 -7.32 2.08
CA CYS A 37 5.42 -6.68 3.31
C CYS A 37 4.43 -6.80 4.47
N LEU A 38 3.14 -6.60 4.23
CA LEU A 38 2.11 -6.63 5.27
C LEU A 38 1.92 -8.04 5.87
N PHE A 39 2.07 -9.06 5.04
CA PHE A 39 1.89 -10.46 5.43
C PHE A 39 3.20 -11.18 5.78
N LYS A 40 4.34 -10.49 5.72
CA LYS A 40 5.67 -11.10 5.88
C LYS A 40 5.84 -11.96 7.15
N ASP A 41 5.28 -11.49 8.26
CA ASP A 41 5.39 -12.15 9.56
C ASP A 41 4.13 -12.97 9.91
N CYS A 42 3.19 -13.14 8.97
CA CYS A 42 1.97 -13.91 9.20
C CYS A 42 2.23 -15.41 9.10
N ASP A 43 1.60 -16.16 10.00
CA ASP A 43 1.63 -17.61 9.98
C ASP A 43 0.26 -18.15 10.40
N ALA A 44 -0.49 -18.63 9.40
CA ALA A 44 -1.80 -19.22 9.61
C ALA A 44 -1.76 -20.59 10.31
N ASN A 45 -0.60 -21.27 10.32
CA ASN A 45 -0.42 -22.59 10.93
C ASN A 45 0.07 -22.50 12.38
N SER A 46 0.48 -21.32 12.84
CA SER A 46 0.84 -21.07 14.23
C SER A 46 -0.38 -21.11 15.17
N SER A 47 -0.15 -21.37 16.46
CA SER A 47 -1.21 -21.42 17.49
C SER A 47 -0.85 -20.49 18.66
N PRO A 48 -1.51 -19.32 18.80
CA PRO A 48 -2.58 -18.78 17.94
C PRO A 48 -2.08 -18.29 16.57
N PRO A 49 -2.93 -18.23 15.53
CA PRO A 49 -2.54 -17.72 14.21
C PRO A 49 -2.00 -16.29 14.29
N ILE A 50 -0.88 -16.03 13.61
CA ILE A 50 -0.31 -14.69 13.49
C ILE A 50 -0.94 -14.01 12.29
N LEU A 51 -1.79 -13.02 12.55
CA LEU A 51 -2.51 -12.22 11.56
C LEU A 51 -1.69 -10.99 11.14
N PRO A 52 -1.97 -10.43 9.94
CA PRO A 52 -1.31 -9.22 9.47
C PRO A 52 -1.62 -8.04 10.39
N ASN A 53 -0.57 -7.33 10.79
CA ASN A 53 -0.73 -6.10 11.53
C ASN A 53 -1.00 -4.94 10.57
N VAL A 54 -2.27 -4.56 10.44
CA VAL A 54 -2.72 -3.46 9.58
C VAL A 54 -2.11 -2.10 9.93
N THR A 55 -1.59 -1.90 11.16
CA THR A 55 -0.89 -0.64 11.52
C THR A 55 0.42 -0.47 10.76
N LYS A 56 0.95 -1.53 10.14
CA LYS A 56 2.14 -1.49 9.28
C LYS A 56 1.81 -1.13 7.83
N ALA A 57 0.56 -0.82 7.47
CA ALA A 57 0.19 -0.50 6.09
C ALA A 57 0.97 0.69 5.51
N SER A 58 1.19 1.75 6.28
CA SER A 58 1.98 2.91 5.84
C SER A 58 3.45 2.53 5.56
N GLU A 59 4.05 1.70 6.41
CA GLU A 59 5.39 1.15 6.23
C GLU A 59 5.47 0.23 5.00
N ALA A 60 4.51 -0.68 4.84
CA ALA A 60 4.43 -1.58 3.69
C ALA A 60 4.32 -0.79 2.37
N LEU A 61 3.51 0.28 2.33
CA LEU A 61 3.41 1.15 1.17
C LEU A 61 4.73 1.89 0.90
N HIS A 62 5.38 2.40 1.95
CA HIS A 62 6.68 3.06 1.83
C HIS A 62 7.73 2.13 1.22
N LEU A 63 7.81 0.88 1.69
CA LEU A 63 8.73 -0.13 1.16
C LEU A 63 8.40 -0.53 -0.27
N ALA A 64 7.13 -0.69 -0.61
CA ALA A 64 6.68 -0.99 -1.97
C ALA A 64 7.12 0.12 -2.94
N ILE A 65 6.87 1.39 -2.59
CA ILE A 65 7.30 2.54 -3.39
C ILE A 65 8.83 2.60 -3.49
N ALA A 66 9.55 2.40 -2.37
CA ALA A 66 11.01 2.42 -2.36
C ALA A 66 11.64 1.34 -3.26
N LYS A 67 11.01 0.16 -3.34
CA LYS A 67 11.40 -0.90 -4.28
C LYS A 67 11.21 -0.45 -5.73
N ARG A 68 10.05 0.13 -6.06
CA ARG A 68 9.76 0.61 -7.43
C ARG A 68 10.64 1.77 -7.87
N ARG A 69 10.99 2.69 -6.98
CA ARG A 69 11.92 3.80 -7.26
C ARG A 69 13.29 3.35 -7.78
N LYS A 70 13.72 2.14 -7.45
CA LYS A 70 15.02 1.57 -7.87
C LYS A 70 14.97 0.94 -9.26
N GLU A 71 13.80 0.80 -9.87
CA GLU A 71 13.67 0.20 -11.20
C GLU A 71 14.20 1.14 -12.30
N PRO A 72 14.88 0.60 -13.32
CA PRO A 72 15.34 1.38 -14.46
C PRO A 72 14.17 2.06 -15.17
N GLY A 73 14.31 3.35 -15.51
CA GLY A 73 13.28 4.11 -16.22
C GLY A 73 12.08 4.52 -15.36
N MET A 74 12.14 4.34 -14.04
CA MET A 74 11.07 4.79 -13.14
C MET A 74 11.11 6.31 -12.97
N THR A 75 10.05 7.00 -13.42
CA THR A 75 9.94 8.46 -13.31
C THR A 75 9.19 8.86 -12.04
N PHE A 76 9.41 10.11 -11.58
CA PHE A 76 8.73 10.68 -10.40
C PHE A 76 7.21 10.53 -10.48
N ALA A 77 6.62 10.86 -11.64
CA ALA A 77 5.18 10.79 -11.85
C ALA A 77 4.57 9.39 -11.67
N ARG A 78 5.37 8.32 -11.79
CA ARG A 78 4.89 6.92 -11.71
C ARG A 78 4.80 6.39 -10.29
N TRP A 79 5.68 6.81 -9.38
CA TRP A 79 5.73 6.25 -8.01
C TRP A 79 5.23 7.19 -6.92
N VAL A 80 5.19 8.51 -7.17
CA VAL A 80 4.70 9.51 -6.21
C VAL A 80 3.19 9.44 -5.93
N PRO A 81 2.29 9.09 -6.88
CA PRO A 81 0.86 9.24 -6.63
C PRO A 81 0.33 8.36 -5.49
N PHE A 82 1.05 7.30 -5.13
CA PHE A 82 0.62 6.36 -4.10
C PHE A 82 0.70 7.00 -2.72
N VAL A 83 -0.45 7.06 -2.04
CA VAL A 83 -0.62 7.75 -0.76
C VAL A 83 -1.38 6.87 0.24
N HIS A 84 -1.05 7.03 1.52
CA HIS A 84 -1.76 6.43 2.63
C HIS A 84 -2.42 7.54 3.47
N TYR A 85 -3.72 7.41 3.74
CA TYR A 85 -4.47 8.29 4.62
C TYR A 85 -4.96 7.53 5.85
N GLY A 86 -4.92 8.15 7.04
CA GLY A 86 -5.38 7.56 8.30
C GLY A 86 -4.26 7.02 9.18
N LEU A 87 -4.65 6.33 10.25
CA LEU A 87 -3.80 5.80 11.32
C LEU A 87 -3.79 4.26 11.33
#